data_AF-A0A2W4N9V9-F1
#
_entry.id   AF-A0A2W4N9V9-F1
#
_cell.length_a   1.000
_cell.length_b   1.000
_cell.length_c   1.000
_cell.angle_alpha   90.00
_cell.angle_beta   90.00
_cell.angle_gamma   90.00
#
_symmetry.space_group_name_H-M   'P 1'
#
loop_
_entity.id
_entity.type
_entity.pdbx_description
1 polymer ?
#
loop_
_entity_poly.entity_id
_entity_poly.type
_entity_poly.pdbx_seq_one_letter_code
_entity_poly.pdbx_strand_id
1 'polypeptide(L)'
;MERSGGGGGPPDRSMLEVLHVLVQLLFGVAAPGLVIRRDIARLSPERWARSWNDATLWAAAAAFGPLALVVHFARTRRSFVGLGLGLLWASAVVAASTLIATAFPS
;
A
#
# COMPACT_ATOMS: atom_id res chain seq x y z
N MET A 1 2.15 51.98 -3.59
CA MET A 1 3.24 51.12 -3.08
C MET A 1 2.60 49.86 -2.53
N GLU A 2 2.30 48.92 -3.43
CA GLU A 2 1.65 47.65 -3.11
C GLU A 2 2.60 46.78 -2.28
N ARG A 3 2.13 46.34 -1.11
CA ARG A 3 2.82 45.31 -0.33
C ARG A 3 2.48 43.95 -0.96
N SER A 4 3.29 43.54 -1.93
CA SER A 4 3.38 42.14 -2.34
C SER A 4 4.09 41.34 -1.23
N GLY A 5 3.39 41.14 -0.12
CA GLY A 5 3.74 40.13 0.86
C GLY A 5 3.28 38.79 0.31
N GLY A 6 4.14 38.13 -0.47
CA GLY A 6 3.95 36.74 -0.88
C GLY A 6 3.82 35.90 0.38
N GLY A 7 2.58 35.58 0.73
CA GLY A 7 2.21 34.85 1.93
C GLY A 7 2.71 33.42 1.87
N GLY A 8 3.97 33.21 2.27
CA GLY A 8 4.45 31.94 2.79
C GLY A 8 3.85 31.71 4.19
N GLY A 9 2.52 31.66 4.26
CA GLY A 9 1.82 31.21 5.46
C GLY A 9 1.92 29.69 5.58
N PRO A 10 1.88 29.14 6.79
CA PRO A 10 1.81 27.68 6.96
C PRO A 10 0.62 27.11 6.15
N PRO A 11 0.77 25.91 5.58
CA PRO A 11 -0.29 25.29 4.78
C PRO A 11 -1.61 25.27 5.56
N ASP A 12 -2.69 25.57 4.86
CA ASP A 12 -4.05 25.58 5.39
C ASP A 12 -4.42 24.18 5.89
N ARG A 13 -5.12 24.11 7.03
CA ARG A 13 -5.48 22.84 7.69
C ARG A 13 -6.22 21.89 6.74
N SER A 14 -7.12 22.42 5.92
CA SER A 14 -7.88 21.64 4.93
C SER A 14 -6.99 21.02 3.86
N MET A 15 -5.97 21.73 3.37
CA MET A 15 -4.98 21.16 2.45
C MET A 15 -4.19 20.02 3.11
N LEU A 16 -3.79 20.18 4.38
CA LEU A 16 -3.10 19.11 5.11
C LEU A 16 -3.97 17.86 5.27
N GLU A 17 -5.27 18.03 5.56
CA GLU A 17 -6.24 16.93 5.64
C GLU A 17 -6.40 16.22 4.28
N VAL A 18 -6.53 16.97 3.18
CA VAL A 18 -6.62 16.41 1.83
C VAL A 18 -5.34 15.64 1.48
N LEU A 19 -4.17 16.22 1.73
CA LEU A 19 -2.90 15.55 1.51
C LEU A 19 -2.78 14.28 2.36
N HIS A 20 -3.24 14.31 3.61
CA HIS A 20 -3.25 13.14 4.48
C HIS A 20 -4.10 12.01 3.91
N VAL A 21 -5.34 12.30 3.48
CA VAL A 21 -6.23 11.32 2.85
C VAL A 21 -5.62 10.77 1.56
N LEU A 22 -5.03 11.62 0.73
CA LEU A 22 -4.38 11.19 -0.51
C LEU A 22 -3.18 10.28 -0.24
N VAL A 23 -2.34 10.61 0.75
CA VAL A 23 -1.21 9.76 1.17
C VAL A 23 -1.73 8.42 1.68
N GLN A 24 -2.78 8.42 2.50
CA GLN A 24 -3.35 7.18 3.04
C GLN A 24 -3.96 6.29 1.94
N LEU A 25 -4.68 6.90 1.00
CA LEU A 25 -5.23 6.20 -0.17
C LEU A 25 -4.13 5.61 -1.05
N LEU A 26 -3.14 6.42 -1.41
CA LEU A 26 -1.99 5.98 -2.22
C LEU A 26 -1.22 4.87 -1.51
N PHE A 27 -0.98 5.00 -0.21
CA PHE A 27 -0.30 3.99 0.59
C PHE A 27 -1.08 2.67 0.62
N GLY A 28 -2.39 2.74 0.80
CA GLY A 28 -3.28 1.57 0.82
C GLY A 28 -3.23 0.72 -0.45
N VAL A 29 -2.94 1.32 -1.60
CA VAL A 29 -2.78 0.63 -2.88
C VAL A 29 -1.32 0.29 -3.19
N ALA A 30 -0.42 1.27 -3.04
CA ALA A 30 0.98 1.14 -3.44
C ALA A 30 1.74 0.13 -2.57
N ALA A 31 1.54 0.15 -1.25
CA ALA A 31 2.26 -0.74 -0.35
C ALA A 31 2.01 -2.23 -0.66
N PRO A 32 0.76 -2.73 -0.74
CA PRO A 32 0.54 -4.14 -1.11
C PRO A 32 0.99 -4.43 -2.54
N GLY A 33 0.73 -3.53 -3.50
CA GLY A 33 1.14 -3.70 -4.89
C GLY A 33 2.67 -3.89 -5.02
N LEU A 34 3.46 -3.05 -4.35
CA LEU A 34 4.92 -3.13 -4.37
C LEU A 34 5.46 -4.38 -3.69
N VAL A 35 4.87 -4.81 -2.57
CA VAL A 35 5.26 -6.06 -1.90
C VAL A 35 5.01 -7.25 -2.83
N ILE A 36 3.86 -7.31 -3.48
CA ILE A 36 3.54 -8.37 -4.44
C ILE A 36 4.52 -8.35 -5.62
N ARG A 37 4.77 -7.18 -6.22
CA ARG A 37 5.69 -7.04 -7.36
C ARG A 37 7.11 -7.50 -6.99
N ARG A 38 7.57 -7.15 -5.79
CA ARG A 38 8.86 -7.59 -5.25
C ARG A 38 8.90 -9.10 -5.04
N ASP A 39 7.81 -9.71 -4.57
CA ASP A 39 7.71 -11.16 -4.38
C ASP A 39 7.75 -11.89 -5.72
N ILE A 40 6.98 -11.45 -6.71
CA ILE A 40 6.92 -12.03 -8.06
C ILE A 40 8.31 -12.08 -8.70
N ALA A 41 9.10 -11.01 -8.56
CA ALA A 41 10.47 -10.95 -9.06
C ALA A 41 11.44 -12.00 -8.47
N ARG A 42 11.04 -12.70 -7.40
CA ARG A 42 11.83 -13.72 -6.69
C ARG A 42 11.23 -15.13 -6.79
N LEU A 43 10.12 -15.30 -7.51
CA LEU A 43 9.46 -16.60 -7.64
C LEU A 43 10.20 -17.52 -8.62
N SER A 44 10.17 -18.83 -8.34
CA SER A 44 10.55 -19.84 -9.32
C SER A 44 9.53 -19.89 -10.47
N PRO A 45 9.89 -20.42 -11.65
CA PRO A 45 8.99 -20.47 -12.81
C PRO A 45 7.62 -21.10 -12.52
N GLU A 46 7.57 -22.18 -11.72
CA GLU A 46 6.35 -22.90 -11.37
C GLU A 46 5.42 -22.10 -10.44
N ARG A 47 6.00 -21.19 -9.65
CA ARG A 47 5.23 -20.28 -8.79
C ARG A 47 4.81 -19.03 -9.57
N TRP A 48 5.66 -18.56 -10.47
CA TRP A 48 5.39 -17.43 -11.35
C TRP A 48 4.22 -17.70 -12.30
N ALA A 49 4.10 -18.91 -12.85
CA ALA A 49 2.95 -19.31 -13.67
C ALA A 49 1.59 -19.18 -12.93
N ARG A 50 1.61 -19.08 -11.60
CA ARG A 50 0.42 -18.91 -10.76
C ARG A 50 0.22 -17.46 -10.30
N SER A 51 1.18 -16.55 -10.49
CA SER A 51 1.03 -15.17 -10.04
C SER A 51 0.00 -14.42 -10.89
N TRP A 52 -0.40 -13.25 -10.39
CA TRP A 52 -1.20 -12.32 -11.17
C TRP A 52 -0.34 -11.68 -12.27
N ASN A 53 -1.00 -11.32 -13.38
CA ASN A 53 -0.43 -10.35 -14.31
C ASN A 53 -0.51 -8.94 -13.68
N ASP A 54 0.17 -7.97 -14.27
CA ASP A 54 0.25 -6.61 -13.72
C ASP A 54 -1.13 -5.96 -13.51
N ALA A 55 -2.04 -6.12 -14.47
CA ALA A 55 -3.38 -5.56 -14.35
C ALA A 55 -4.16 -6.13 -13.15
N THR A 56 -4.15 -7.46 -12.99
CA THR A 56 -4.84 -8.13 -11.88
C THR A 56 -4.19 -7.81 -10.53
N LEU A 57 -2.86 -7.68 -10.49
CA LEU A 57 -2.12 -7.28 -9.30
C LEU A 57 -2.59 -5.90 -8.82
N TRP A 58 -2.55 -4.90 -9.70
CA TRP A 58 -2.90 -3.54 -9.32
C TRP A 58 -4.40 -3.39 -9.03
N ALA A 59 -5.27 -4.09 -9.76
CA ALA A 59 -6.69 -4.15 -9.45
C ALA A 59 -6.95 -4.76 -8.07
N ALA A 60 -6.30 -5.87 -7.73
CA ALA A 60 -6.45 -6.51 -6.42
C ALA A 60 -5.91 -5.62 -5.29
N ALA A 61 -4.76 -4.97 -5.51
CA ALA A 61 -4.20 -4.02 -4.55
C ALA A 61 -5.12 -2.83 -4.32
N ALA A 62 -5.76 -2.29 -5.37
CA ALA A 62 -6.70 -1.19 -5.26
C ALA A 62 -8.01 -1.59 -4.55
N ALA A 63 -8.57 -2.76 -4.89
CA ALA A 63 -9.85 -3.20 -4.37
C ALA A 63 -9.78 -3.77 -2.94
N PHE A 64 -8.70 -4.47 -2.61
CA PHE A 64 -8.58 -5.22 -1.36
C PHE A 64 -7.43 -4.76 -0.45
N GLY A 65 -6.58 -3.85 -0.93
CA GLY A 65 -5.47 -3.32 -0.15
C GLY A 65 -4.60 -4.43 0.46
N PRO A 66 -4.34 -4.40 1.78
CA PRO A 66 -3.54 -5.41 2.46
C PRO A 66 -4.06 -6.84 2.34
N LEU A 67 -5.37 -7.06 2.16
CA LEU A 67 -5.92 -8.42 2.03
C LEU A 67 -5.47 -9.11 0.73
N ALA A 68 -5.11 -8.34 -0.31
CA ALA A 68 -4.53 -8.88 -1.53
C ALA A 68 -3.24 -9.67 -1.28
N LEU A 69 -2.47 -9.32 -0.23
CA LEU A 69 -1.24 -10.01 0.15
C LEU A 69 -1.54 -11.43 0.63
N VAL A 70 -2.57 -11.60 1.46
CA VAL A 70 -2.97 -12.93 1.96
C VAL A 70 -3.29 -13.86 0.79
N VAL A 71 -4.09 -13.38 -0.17
CA VAL A 71 -4.47 -14.15 -1.35
C VAL A 71 -3.27 -14.46 -2.24
N HIS A 72 -2.41 -13.47 -2.53
CA HIS A 72 -1.22 -13.66 -3.36
C HIS A 72 -0.27 -14.72 -2.79
N PHE A 73 0.09 -14.60 -1.51
CA PHE A 73 1.03 -15.53 -0.89
C PHE A 73 0.43 -16.93 -0.71
N ALA A 74 -0.85 -17.03 -0.35
CA ALA A 74 -1.55 -18.33 -0.28
C ALA A 74 -1.59 -19.02 -1.65
N ARG A 75 -1.90 -18.27 -2.72
CA ARG A 75 -2.00 -18.80 -4.10
C ARG A 75 -0.66 -19.23 -4.68
N THR A 76 0.39 -18.41 -4.53
CA THR A 76 1.71 -18.68 -5.13
C THR A 76 2.46 -19.81 -4.42
N ARG A 77 2.27 -19.98 -3.10
CA ARG A 77 2.99 -21.00 -2.31
C ARG A 77 2.17 -22.24 -1.99
N ARG A 78 0.83 -22.15 -1.94
CA ARG A 78 -0.08 -23.26 -1.56
C ARG A 78 0.34 -23.97 -0.27
N SER A 79 0.71 -23.19 0.74
CA SER A 79 1.16 -23.72 2.04
C SER A 79 0.75 -22.79 3.18
N PHE A 80 0.68 -23.33 4.39
CA PHE A 80 0.46 -22.54 5.62
C PHE A 80 1.56 -21.50 5.84
N VAL A 81 2.80 -21.79 5.43
CA VAL A 81 3.90 -20.81 5.43
C VAL A 81 3.58 -19.64 4.50
N GLY A 82 3.03 -19.92 3.31
CA GLY A 82 2.55 -18.86 2.42
C GLY A 82 1.44 -18.03 3.05
N LEU A 83 0.44 -18.67 3.64
CA LEU A 83 -0.63 -17.97 4.34
C LEU A 83 -0.07 -17.07 5.48
N GLY A 84 0.83 -17.61 6.30
CA GLY A 84 1.49 -16.88 7.38
C GLY A 84 2.30 -15.68 6.88
N LEU A 85 3.03 -15.82 5.76
CA LEU A 85 3.73 -14.69 5.13
C LEU A 85 2.76 -13.62 4.61
N GLY A 86 1.65 -14.03 4.01
CA GLY A 86 0.61 -13.11 3.56
C GLY A 86 0.00 -12.32 4.71
N LEU A 87 -0.33 -13.00 5.82
CA LEU A 87 -0.82 -12.37 7.05
C LEU A 87 0.23 -11.43 7.67
N LEU A 88 1.49 -11.86 7.74
CA LEU A 88 2.59 -11.04 8.26
C LEU A 88 2.72 -9.72 7.48
N TRP A 89 2.74 -9.79 6.15
CA TRP A 89 2.82 -8.59 5.32
C TRP A 89 1.56 -7.73 5.38
N ALA A 90 0.37 -8.34 5.41
CA ALA A 90 -0.88 -7.60 5.57
C ALA A 90 -0.89 -6.82 6.88
N SER A 91 -0.53 -7.47 8.00
CA SER A 91 -0.38 -6.84 9.30
C SER A 91 0.67 -5.73 9.31
N ALA A 92 1.82 -5.94 8.64
CA ALA A 92 2.87 -4.91 8.55
C ALA A 92 2.39 -3.67 7.78
N VAL A 93 1.62 -3.84 6.70
CA VAL A 93 1.04 -2.71 5.95
C VAL A 93 -0.02 -1.99 6.78
N VAL A 94 -0.89 -2.72 7.50
CA VAL A 94 -1.88 -2.11 8.41
C VAL A 94 -1.20 -1.34 9.53
N ALA A 95 -0.15 -1.89 10.14
CA ALA A 95 0.64 -1.22 11.17
C ALA A 95 1.27 0.08 10.62
N ALA A 96 1.90 0.02 9.44
CA ALA A 96 2.47 1.20 8.80
C ALA A 96 1.39 2.25 8.45
N SER A 97 0.23 1.83 7.96
CA SER A 97 -0.91 2.72 7.70
C SER A 97 -1.42 3.40 8.98
N THR A 98 -1.42 2.67 10.11
CA THR A 98 -1.80 3.20 11.41
C THR A 98 -0.79 4.24 11.89
N LEU A 99 0.51 3.97 11.72
CA LEU A 99 1.57 4.93 12.05
C LEU A 99 1.42 6.22 11.24
N ILE A 100 1.15 6.11 9.93
CA ILE A 100 0.85 7.26 9.06
C ILE A 100 -0.35 8.04 9.60
N ALA A 101 -1.44 7.35 9.95
CA ALA A 101 -2.64 7.98 10.51
C ALA A 101 -2.34 8.76 11.80
N THR A 102 -1.54 8.18 12.70
CA THR A 102 -1.22 8.79 14.00
C THR A 102 -0.18 9.92 13.92
N ALA A 103 0.64 9.96 12.88
CA ALA A 103 1.65 11.01 12.70
C ALA A 103 1.03 12.39 12.40
N PHE A 104 -0.24 12.42 11.99
CA PHE A 104 -1.01 13.63 11.72
C PHE A 104 -2.25 13.63 12.62
N PRO A 105 -2.12 14.02 13.91
CA PRO A 105 -3.29 14.16 14.77
C PRO A 105 -4.26 15.18 14.15
N SER A 106 -5.52 14.78 14.05
CA SER A 106 -6.63 15.64 13.60
C SER A 106 -7.00 16.67 14.64
#